data_AF-A5WDZ2-F1
#
_entry.id   AF-A5WDZ2-F1
#
_cell.length_a   1.000
_cell.length_b   1.000
_cell.length_c   1.000
_cell.angle_alpha   90.00
_cell.angle_beta   90.00
_cell.angle_gamma   90.00
#
_symmetry.space_group_name_H-M   'P 1'
#
loop_
_entity.id
_entity.type
_entity.pdbx_description
1 polymer ?
#
loop_
_entity_poly.entity_id
_entity_poly.type
_entity_poly.pdbx_seq_one_letter_code
_entity_poly.pdbx_strand_id
1 'polypeptide(L)'
;MDPKHSDNNSGKPTLDKPNLDRPVFDSTTEFGHSNLVRQPIGAPDILSHEQQESLIRYNHITYLLYALSFFTAGLMWIVPIVMNYARRQQADGTWLATHFDWQIKTFWYSIILGILGIIIGVIGLGGLGIGVFADSSNVALGSTALTVVGGIIFLFSIIWHIYRIVKGWIALSDKRPI
;
A
#
# COMPACT_ATOMS: atom_id res chain seq x y z
N MET A 1 63.54 -40.48 40.41
CA MET A 1 62.51 -39.66 39.75
C MET A 1 63.06 -38.25 39.69
N ASP A 2 63.70 -37.89 38.58
CA ASP A 2 64.42 -36.61 38.40
C ASP A 2 63.49 -35.49 37.93
N PRO A 3 63.60 -34.25 38.45
CA PRO A 3 62.98 -33.08 37.85
C PRO A 3 63.96 -32.34 36.94
N LYS A 4 63.62 -32.19 35.65
CA LYS A 4 64.27 -31.24 34.73
C LYS A 4 63.45 -29.95 34.68
N HIS A 5 64.05 -28.83 35.07
CA HIS A 5 63.58 -27.49 34.70
C HIS A 5 64.74 -26.78 33.98
N SER A 6 64.48 -26.32 32.75
CA SER A 6 65.45 -25.77 31.80
C SER A 6 65.11 -24.32 31.53
N ASP A 7 66.16 -23.50 31.48
CA ASP A 7 66.17 -22.06 31.49
C ASP A 7 65.74 -21.38 30.17
N ASN A 8 65.47 -20.09 30.35
CA ASN A 8 65.01 -19.04 29.44
C ASN A 8 65.82 -18.83 28.14
N ASN A 9 65.14 -18.38 27.07
CA ASN A 9 65.79 -17.75 25.91
C ASN A 9 64.92 -16.60 25.38
N SER A 10 65.46 -15.38 25.41
CA SER A 10 64.83 -14.15 24.91
C SER A 10 65.22 -13.91 23.45
N GLY A 11 64.24 -13.89 22.54
CA GLY A 11 64.41 -13.47 21.14
C GLY A 11 63.45 -12.35 20.77
N LYS A 12 63.97 -11.14 20.53
CA LYS A 12 63.22 -9.97 20.02
C LYS A 12 63.43 -9.87 18.50
N PRO A 13 62.40 -9.71 17.64
CA PRO A 13 62.60 -9.56 16.20
C PRO A 13 62.91 -8.11 15.78
N THR A 14 63.92 -7.93 14.94
CA THR A 14 64.27 -6.67 14.24
C THR A 14 63.51 -6.53 12.92
N LEU A 15 62.95 -5.34 12.63
CA LEU A 15 62.18 -5.03 11.42
C LEU A 15 63.10 -4.54 10.29
N ASP A 16 63.01 -5.15 9.11
CA ASP A 16 63.75 -4.78 7.88
C ASP A 16 62.91 -3.84 6.99
N LYS A 17 63.56 -2.92 6.26
CA LYS A 17 62.87 -1.80 5.57
C LYS A 17 62.58 -2.10 4.07
N PRO A 18 61.44 -1.63 3.52
CA PRO A 18 61.03 -1.94 2.14
C PRO A 18 61.70 -1.05 1.07
N ASN A 19 62.01 -1.67 -0.08
CA ASN A 19 62.68 -1.08 -1.24
C ASN A 19 61.67 -0.46 -2.23
N LEU A 20 61.87 0.79 -2.63
CA LEU A 20 60.93 1.65 -3.36
C LEU A 20 61.22 1.79 -4.88
N ASP A 21 62.08 0.95 -5.47
CA ASP A 21 62.55 1.13 -6.85
C ASP A 21 61.63 0.56 -7.96
N ARG A 22 60.30 0.55 -7.80
CA ARG A 22 59.40 0.06 -8.87
C ARG A 22 58.31 1.06 -9.28
N PRO A 23 58.36 1.59 -10.51
CA PRO A 23 57.22 2.31 -11.09
C PRO A 23 56.30 1.32 -11.84
N VAL A 24 54.99 1.42 -11.64
CA VAL A 24 53.98 0.65 -12.40
C VAL A 24 52.93 1.60 -12.98
N PHE A 25 52.60 1.32 -14.24
CA PHE A 25 52.12 2.18 -15.33
C PHE A 25 50.60 2.46 -15.34
N ASP A 26 50.25 3.52 -16.08
CA ASP A 26 49.00 4.30 -16.19
C ASP A 26 47.78 3.56 -16.79
N SER A 27 46.58 3.89 -16.30
CA SER A 27 45.30 3.28 -16.64
C SER A 27 44.40 4.25 -17.39
N THR A 28 44.23 4.08 -18.70
CA THR A 28 43.11 4.69 -19.42
C THR A 28 42.39 3.69 -20.30
N THR A 29 41.07 3.73 -20.16
CA THR A 29 40.00 3.10 -20.96
C THR A 29 39.73 1.61 -20.76
N GLU A 30 38.68 1.29 -20.00
CA GLU A 30 37.61 0.40 -20.47
C GLU A 30 36.33 0.57 -19.63
N PHE A 31 35.23 0.95 -20.30
CA PHE A 31 33.86 0.88 -19.79
C PHE A 31 33.41 -0.58 -19.85
N GLY A 32 33.25 -1.23 -18.70
CA GLY A 32 32.76 -2.61 -18.60
C GLY A 32 31.94 -2.80 -17.34
N HIS A 33 30.62 -2.92 -17.50
CA HIS A 33 29.69 -3.34 -16.47
C HIS A 33 29.99 -4.79 -16.05
N SER A 34 30.67 -4.99 -14.92
CA SER A 34 30.74 -6.31 -14.29
C SER A 34 30.54 -6.20 -12.79
N ASN A 35 29.31 -6.48 -12.35
CA ASN A 35 28.98 -6.74 -10.96
C ASN A 35 29.51 -8.12 -10.57
N LEU A 36 30.76 -8.21 -10.15
CA LEU A 36 31.26 -9.37 -9.42
C LEU A 36 31.06 -9.11 -7.93
N VAL A 37 29.94 -9.61 -7.41
CA VAL A 37 29.59 -9.58 -5.98
C VAL A 37 30.53 -10.52 -5.23
N ARG A 38 31.57 -9.96 -4.60
CA ARG A 38 32.33 -10.62 -3.55
C ARG A 38 31.92 -9.96 -2.23
N GLN A 39 31.12 -10.64 -1.41
CA GLN A 39 30.75 -10.12 -0.09
C GLN A 39 31.98 -10.09 0.83
N PRO A 40 32.42 -8.91 1.31
CA PRO A 40 33.46 -8.81 2.32
C PRO A 40 32.83 -8.94 3.71
N ILE A 41 33.44 -9.77 4.56
CA ILE A 41 33.11 -9.83 5.99
C ILE A 41 33.57 -8.52 6.63
N GLY A 42 32.61 -7.76 7.15
CA GLY A 42 32.76 -6.40 7.69
C GLY A 42 32.24 -5.35 6.72
N ALA A 43 30.92 -5.24 6.55
CA ALA A 43 30.30 -4.29 5.62
C ALA A 43 30.40 -2.85 6.15
N PRO A 44 31.24 -1.97 5.56
CA PRO A 44 31.11 -0.52 5.75
C PRO A 44 29.82 -0.09 5.05
N ASP A 45 29.23 1.04 5.44
CA ASP A 45 28.01 1.59 4.84
C ASP A 45 28.09 1.55 3.29
N ILE A 46 27.39 0.58 2.69
CA ILE A 46 27.61 0.10 1.30
C ILE A 46 26.89 0.95 0.25
N LEU A 47 26.18 1.99 0.67
CA LEU A 47 25.47 2.91 -0.21
C LEU A 47 26.21 4.25 -0.23
N SER A 48 26.55 4.74 -1.42
CA SER A 48 26.98 6.13 -1.54
C SER A 48 25.86 7.06 -1.07
N HIS A 49 26.21 8.23 -0.53
CA HIS A 49 25.21 9.18 -0.05
C HIS A 49 24.16 9.53 -1.11
N GLU A 50 24.56 9.63 -2.38
CA GLU A 50 23.64 9.84 -3.51
C GLU A 50 22.67 8.66 -3.72
N GLN A 51 23.18 7.42 -3.67
CA GLN A 51 22.34 6.23 -3.74
C GLN A 51 21.35 6.17 -2.57
N GLN A 52 21.81 6.45 -1.35
CA GLN A 52 20.98 6.47 -0.15
C GLN A 52 19.86 7.52 -0.24
N GLU A 53 20.17 8.75 -0.68
CA GLU A 53 19.16 9.79 -0.88
C GLU A 53 18.14 9.43 -1.96
N SER A 54 18.59 8.81 -3.06
CA SER A 54 17.70 8.35 -4.13
C SER A 54 16.72 7.27 -3.63
N LEU A 55 17.20 6.33 -2.80
CA LEU A 55 16.41 5.27 -2.17
C LEU A 55 15.41 5.82 -1.16
N ILE A 56 15.84 6.78 -0.34
CA ILE A 56 14.96 7.46 0.61
C ILE A 56 13.87 8.24 -0.13
N ARG A 57 14.21 8.97 -1.20
CA ARG A 57 13.24 9.71 -2.03
C ARG A 57 12.25 8.77 -2.73
N TYR A 58 12.76 7.65 -3.26
CA TYR A 58 11.93 6.60 -3.87
C TYR A 58 10.92 6.04 -2.86
N ASN A 59 11.36 5.70 -1.64
CA ASN A 59 10.46 5.19 -0.60
C ASN A 59 9.41 6.22 -0.16
N HIS A 60 9.77 7.50 -0.05
CA HIS A 60 8.79 8.56 0.22
C HIS A 60 7.71 8.64 -0.87
N ILE A 61 8.09 8.51 -2.15
CA ILE A 61 7.14 8.46 -3.27
C ILE A 61 6.23 7.24 -3.13
N THR A 62 6.78 6.06 -2.83
CA THR A 62 5.95 4.85 -2.66
C THR A 62 4.95 4.96 -1.51
N TYR A 63 5.33 5.55 -0.37
CA TYR A 63 4.41 5.80 0.74
C TYR A 63 3.29 6.77 0.37
N LEU A 64 3.63 7.85 -0.36
CA LEU A 64 2.65 8.80 -0.87
C LEU A 64 1.66 8.12 -1.82
N LEU A 65 2.14 7.24 -2.72
CA LEU A 65 1.29 6.48 -3.64
C LEU A 65 0.37 5.50 -2.91
N TYR A 66 0.86 4.82 -1.86
CA TYR A 66 0.01 3.97 -1.04
C TYR A 66 -1.07 4.77 -0.32
N ALA A 67 -0.75 5.93 0.25
CA ALA A 67 -1.75 6.82 0.84
C ALA A 67 -2.78 7.31 -0.21
N LEU A 68 -2.34 7.66 -1.42
CA LEU A 68 -3.22 8.06 -2.53
C LEU A 68 -4.10 6.91 -3.04
N SER A 69 -3.66 5.66 -2.95
CA SER A 69 -4.45 4.51 -3.39
C SER A 69 -5.74 4.32 -2.58
N PHE A 70 -5.70 4.61 -1.27
CA PHE A 70 -6.90 4.66 -0.43
C PHE A 70 -7.86 5.77 -0.87
N PHE A 71 -7.33 6.86 -1.42
CA PHE A 71 -8.12 7.92 -2.03
C PHE A 71 -8.73 7.50 -3.38
N THR A 72 -8.12 6.61 -4.17
CA THR A 72 -8.81 6.06 -5.37
C THR A 72 -9.96 5.09 -5.03
N ALA A 73 -10.06 4.62 -3.78
CA ALA A 73 -11.12 3.72 -3.27
C ALA A 73 -12.45 4.44 -2.90
N GLY A 74 -12.85 5.45 -3.66
CA GLY A 74 -14.12 6.18 -3.48
C GLY A 74 -14.05 7.68 -3.75
N LEU A 75 -12.86 8.30 -3.72
CA LEU A 75 -12.73 9.76 -3.90
C LEU A 75 -12.96 10.22 -5.33
N MET A 76 -12.82 9.32 -6.32
CA MET A 76 -13.18 9.60 -7.73
C MET A 76 -14.65 10.06 -7.88
N TRP A 77 -15.49 9.81 -6.88
CA TRP A 77 -16.89 10.19 -6.86
C TRP A 77 -17.14 11.60 -6.31
N ILE A 78 -16.15 12.25 -5.70
CA ILE A 78 -16.26 13.63 -5.20
C ILE A 78 -16.44 14.61 -6.37
N VAL A 79 -15.68 14.44 -7.45
CA VAL A 79 -15.78 15.34 -8.60
C VAL A 79 -17.18 15.27 -9.23
N PRO A 80 -17.74 14.08 -9.56
CA PRO A 80 -19.13 13.96 -10.02
C PRO A 80 -20.17 14.57 -9.07
N ILE A 81 -20.09 14.31 -7.75
CA ILE A 81 -21.10 14.83 -6.83
C ILE A 81 -21.05 16.36 -6.72
N VAL A 82 -19.84 16.95 -6.70
CA VAL A 82 -19.66 18.40 -6.72
C VAL A 82 -20.20 18.99 -8.02
N MET A 83 -19.85 18.41 -9.17
CA MET A 83 -20.38 18.84 -10.47
C MET A 83 -21.91 18.78 -10.52
N ASN A 84 -22.49 17.72 -9.96
CA ASN A 84 -23.93 17.55 -9.92
C ASN A 84 -24.60 18.64 -9.08
N TYR A 85 -24.13 18.93 -7.87
CA TYR A 85 -24.69 20.02 -7.07
C TYR A 85 -24.47 21.39 -7.71
N ALA A 86 -23.29 21.64 -8.30
CA ALA A 86 -22.96 22.92 -8.93
C ALA A 86 -23.85 23.25 -10.14
N ARG A 87 -24.27 22.22 -10.90
CA ARG A 87 -25.06 22.39 -12.13
C ARG A 87 -26.55 22.07 -11.96
N ARG A 88 -26.95 21.41 -10.87
CA ARG A 88 -28.35 21.00 -10.61
C ARG A 88 -29.34 22.14 -10.82
N GLN A 89 -29.10 23.29 -10.19
CA GLN A 89 -30.03 24.43 -10.26
C GLN A 89 -30.17 25.01 -11.68
N GLN A 90 -29.13 24.91 -12.50
CA GLN A 90 -29.16 25.38 -13.90
C GLN A 90 -30.05 24.51 -14.78
N ALA A 91 -30.36 23.28 -14.34
CA ALA A 91 -31.23 22.35 -15.05
C ALA A 91 -32.68 22.39 -14.55
N ASP A 92 -33.02 23.23 -13.57
CA ASP A 92 -34.36 23.32 -12.99
C ASP A 92 -35.41 23.64 -14.08
N GLY A 93 -36.57 22.99 -14.00
CA GLY A 93 -37.62 23.10 -15.02
C GLY A 93 -37.37 22.29 -16.29
N THR A 94 -36.25 21.56 -16.40
CA THR A 94 -35.97 20.64 -17.51
C THR A 94 -35.96 19.18 -17.06
N TRP A 95 -36.10 18.24 -18.00
CA TRP A 95 -35.95 16.81 -17.72
C TRP A 95 -34.54 16.44 -17.21
N LEU A 96 -33.53 17.29 -17.44
CA LEU A 96 -32.14 17.06 -17.03
C LEU A 96 -31.96 17.19 -15.51
N ALA A 97 -32.78 18.00 -14.82
CA ALA A 97 -32.77 18.09 -13.35
C ALA A 97 -33.00 16.72 -12.69
N THR A 98 -33.85 15.88 -13.30
CA THR A 98 -34.12 14.52 -12.79
C THR A 98 -32.86 13.64 -12.78
N HIS A 99 -31.94 13.85 -13.72
CA HIS A 99 -30.67 13.11 -13.79
C HIS A 99 -29.68 13.56 -12.73
N PHE A 100 -29.57 14.87 -12.50
CA PHE A 100 -28.77 15.40 -11.40
C PHE A 100 -29.28 14.90 -10.05
N ASP A 101 -30.59 14.95 -9.82
CA ASP A 101 -31.21 14.41 -8.60
C ASP A 101 -30.99 12.90 -8.47
N TRP A 102 -31.10 12.15 -9.57
CA TRP A 102 -30.86 10.71 -9.58
C TRP A 102 -29.42 10.36 -9.20
N GLN A 103 -28.44 11.05 -9.77
CA GLN A 103 -27.02 10.82 -9.47
C GLN A 103 -26.69 11.21 -8.02
N ILE A 104 -27.19 12.36 -7.54
CA ILE A 104 -27.02 12.81 -6.15
C ILE A 104 -27.63 11.79 -5.17
N LYS A 105 -28.87 11.36 -5.39
CA LYS A 105 -29.52 10.35 -4.53
C LYS A 105 -28.78 9.02 -4.55
N THR A 106 -28.35 8.58 -5.74
CA THR A 106 -27.61 7.33 -5.89
C THR A 106 -26.29 7.39 -5.12
N PHE A 107 -25.56 8.52 -5.17
CA PHE A 107 -24.37 8.72 -4.35
C PHE A 107 -24.66 8.53 -2.85
N TRP A 108 -25.62 9.27 -2.29
CA TRP A 108 -25.91 9.21 -0.86
C TRP A 108 -26.41 7.85 -0.39
N TYR A 109 -27.31 7.22 -1.15
CA TYR A 109 -27.77 5.86 -0.84
C TYR A 109 -26.63 4.84 -0.87
N SER A 110 -25.65 5.00 -1.76
CA SER A 110 -24.51 4.07 -1.85
C SER A 110 -23.56 4.21 -0.66
N ILE A 111 -23.36 5.44 -0.18
CA ILE A 111 -22.61 5.69 1.06
C ILE A 111 -23.31 5.02 2.24
N ILE A 112 -24.62 5.21 2.38
CA ILE A 112 -25.39 4.63 3.49
C ILE A 112 -25.34 3.09 3.45
N LEU A 113 -25.64 2.49 2.29
CA LEU A 113 -25.64 1.03 2.13
C LEU A 113 -24.25 0.43 2.31
N GLY A 114 -23.22 1.09 1.76
CA GLY A 114 -21.82 0.67 1.90
C GLY A 114 -21.36 0.70 3.35
N ILE A 115 -21.60 1.82 4.05
CA ILE A 115 -21.28 1.95 5.48
C ILE A 115 -22.04 0.92 6.31
N LEU A 116 -23.32 0.67 6.02
CA LEU A 116 -24.12 -0.33 6.73
C LEU A 116 -23.53 -1.73 6.58
N GLY A 117 -23.17 -2.14 5.36
CA GLY A 117 -22.53 -3.43 5.11
C GLY A 117 -21.18 -3.56 5.83
N ILE A 118 -20.36 -2.50 5.81
CA ILE A 118 -19.07 -2.45 6.49
C ILE A 118 -19.24 -2.55 8.01
N ILE A 119 -20.15 -1.79 8.62
CA ILE A 119 -20.38 -1.83 10.08
C ILE A 119 -20.78 -3.22 10.53
N ILE A 120 -21.74 -3.85 9.84
CA ILE A 120 -22.18 -5.21 10.16
C ILE A 120 -21.01 -6.20 9.99
N GLY A 121 -20.23 -6.06 8.92
CA GLY A 121 -19.07 -6.89 8.66
C GLY A 121 -17.98 -6.77 9.73
N VAL A 122 -17.67 -5.54 10.18
CA VAL A 122 -16.70 -5.25 11.23
C VAL A 122 -17.16 -5.78 12.59
N ILE A 123 -18.44 -5.60 12.93
CA ILE A 123 -19.02 -6.16 14.16
C ILE A 123 -18.92 -7.68 14.14
N GLY A 124 -19.30 -8.32 13.03
CA GLY A 124 -19.14 -9.76 12.86
C GLY A 124 -17.68 -10.20 12.98
N LEU A 125 -16.75 -9.49 12.34
CA LEU A 125 -15.33 -9.85 12.37
C LEU A 125 -14.72 -9.68 13.77
N GLY A 126 -15.07 -8.61 14.48
CA GLY A 126 -14.66 -8.38 15.87
C GLY A 126 -15.21 -9.46 16.81
N GLY A 127 -16.50 -9.81 16.65
CA GLY A 127 -17.11 -10.93 17.37
C GLY A 127 -16.43 -12.26 17.09
N LEU A 128 -15.98 -12.49 15.85
CA LEU A 128 -15.28 -13.71 15.46
C LEU A 128 -13.92 -13.80 16.16
N GLY A 129 -13.17 -12.70 16.21
CA GLY A 129 -11.93 -12.62 16.97
C GLY A 129 -12.14 -12.99 18.44
N ILE A 130 -13.12 -12.35 19.10
CA ILE A 130 -13.46 -12.64 20.49
C ILE A 130 -13.89 -14.11 20.67
N GLY A 131 -14.72 -14.64 19.76
CA GLY A 131 -15.20 -16.02 19.82
C GLY A 131 -14.06 -17.04 19.78
N VAL A 132 -13.05 -16.79 18.94
CA VAL A 132 -11.84 -17.61 18.83
C VAL A 132 -10.98 -17.50 20.09
N PHE A 133 -10.73 -16.29 20.60
CA PHE A 133 -9.90 -16.11 21.80
C PHE A 133 -10.57 -16.58 23.10
N ALA A 134 -11.91 -16.61 23.14
CA ALA A 134 -12.69 -17.04 24.30
C ALA A 134 -13.11 -18.52 24.22
N ASP A 135 -12.57 -19.30 23.28
CA ASP A 135 -12.92 -20.72 23.03
C ASP A 135 -14.44 -20.98 23.00
N SER A 136 -15.22 -20.03 22.45
CA SER A 136 -16.68 -20.04 22.50
C SER A 136 -17.29 -20.29 21.12
N SER A 137 -17.76 -21.52 20.91
CA SER A 137 -18.31 -21.98 19.62
C SER A 137 -19.54 -21.20 19.17
N ASN A 138 -20.46 -20.89 20.10
CA ASN A 138 -21.68 -20.13 19.79
C ASN A 138 -21.39 -18.70 19.31
N VAL A 139 -20.41 -18.04 19.94
CA VAL A 139 -20.01 -16.66 19.56
C VAL A 139 -19.31 -16.69 18.22
N ALA A 140 -18.40 -17.64 17.98
CA ALA A 140 -17.71 -17.78 16.70
C ALA A 140 -18.69 -18.03 15.53
N LEU A 141 -19.69 -18.90 15.72
CA LEU A 141 -20.70 -19.20 14.70
C LEU A 141 -21.59 -17.99 14.39
N GLY A 142 -22.14 -17.35 15.43
CA GLY A 142 -22.99 -16.15 15.27
C GLY A 142 -22.24 -15.00 14.59
N SER A 143 -20.98 -14.81 14.98
CA SER A 143 -20.11 -13.77 14.41
C SER A 143 -19.75 -14.05 12.94
N THR A 144 -19.47 -15.30 12.59
CA THR A 144 -19.26 -15.71 11.19
C THR A 144 -20.48 -15.41 10.33
N ALA A 145 -21.68 -15.74 10.81
CA ALA A 145 -22.92 -15.45 10.11
C ALA A 145 -23.11 -13.93 9.91
N LEU A 146 -22.84 -13.12 10.94
CA LEU A 146 -22.88 -11.66 10.85
C LEU A 146 -21.89 -11.09 9.83
N THR A 147 -20.65 -11.60 9.80
CA THR A 147 -19.65 -11.18 8.80
C THR A 147 -20.12 -11.50 7.38
N VAL A 148 -20.67 -12.70 7.16
CA VAL A 148 -21.22 -13.10 5.86
C VAL A 148 -22.38 -12.20 5.46
N VAL A 149 -23.29 -11.88 6.39
CA VAL A 149 -24.41 -10.95 6.14
C VAL A 149 -23.90 -9.57 5.76
N GLY A 150 -22.94 -9.02 6.50
CA GLY A 150 -22.31 -7.73 6.17
C GLY A 150 -21.69 -7.73 4.78
N GLY A 151 -20.98 -8.81 4.43
CA GLY A 151 -20.41 -9.02 3.10
C GLY A 151 -21.47 -9.08 1.99
N ILE A 152 -22.57 -9.80 2.20
CA ILE A 152 -23.68 -9.88 1.25
C ILE A 152 -24.33 -8.52 1.04
N ILE A 153 -24.58 -7.76 2.12
CA ILE A 153 -25.14 -6.40 2.03
C ILE A 153 -24.21 -5.48 1.25
N PHE A 154 -22.91 -5.57 1.49
CA PHE A 154 -21.91 -4.78 0.77
C PHE A 154 -21.84 -5.15 -0.72
N LEU A 155 -21.84 -6.44 -1.07
CA LEU A 155 -21.89 -6.89 -2.46
C LEU A 155 -23.18 -6.46 -3.15
N PHE A 156 -24.32 -6.59 -2.46
CA PHE A 156 -25.59 -6.09 -2.94
C PHE A 156 -25.55 -4.60 -3.21
N SER A 157 -24.93 -3.79 -2.34
CA SER A 157 -24.83 -2.34 -2.56
C SER A 157 -24.04 -2.00 -3.82
N ILE A 158 -22.97 -2.74 -4.13
CA ILE A 158 -22.19 -2.57 -5.36
C ILE A 158 -23.05 -2.87 -6.59
N ILE A 159 -23.74 -4.02 -6.60
CA ILE A 159 -24.60 -4.43 -7.72
C ILE A 159 -25.74 -3.42 -7.92
N TRP A 160 -26.41 -3.05 -6.83
CA TRP A 160 -27.47 -2.05 -6.83
C TRP A 160 -26.98 -0.71 -7.37
N HIS A 161 -25.78 -0.27 -6.97
CA HIS A 161 -25.17 0.98 -7.44
C HIS A 161 -24.91 0.96 -8.95
N ILE A 162 -24.32 -0.13 -9.46
CA ILE A 162 -24.07 -0.31 -10.90
C ILE A 162 -25.38 -0.27 -11.69
N TYR A 163 -26.39 -1.02 -11.24
CA TYR A 163 -27.73 -0.99 -11.83
C TYR A 163 -28.29 0.43 -11.93
N ARG A 164 -28.18 1.22 -10.85
CA ARG A 164 -28.68 2.60 -10.79
C ARG A 164 -27.97 3.52 -11.79
N ILE A 165 -26.67 3.36 -11.98
CA ILE A 165 -25.90 4.14 -12.96
C ILE A 165 -26.33 3.78 -14.38
N VAL A 166 -26.42 2.49 -14.69
CA VAL A 166 -26.84 2.00 -16.01
C VAL A 166 -28.25 2.49 -16.33
N LYS A 167 -29.20 2.38 -15.39
CA LYS A 167 -30.56 2.90 -15.57
C LYS A 167 -30.57 4.41 -15.86
N GLY A 168 -29.77 5.18 -15.11
CA GLY A 168 -29.64 6.62 -15.33
C GLY A 168 -29.03 6.97 -16.69
N TRP A 169 -28.02 6.22 -17.14
CA TRP A 169 -27.40 6.42 -18.44
C TRP A 169 -28.34 6.07 -19.60
N ILE A 170 -29.07 4.96 -19.52
CA ILE A 170 -30.05 4.59 -20.56
C ILE A 170 -31.11 5.70 -20.70
N ALA A 171 -31.66 6.21 -19.59
CA ALA A 171 -32.63 7.31 -19.63
C ALA A 171 -32.04 8.60 -20.26
N LEU A 172 -30.80 8.94 -19.91
CA LEU A 172 -30.10 10.10 -20.46
C LEU A 172 -29.90 9.98 -21.98
N SER A 173 -29.51 8.79 -22.44
CA SER A 173 -29.29 8.49 -23.86
C SER A 173 -30.60 8.59 -24.67
N ASP A 174 -31.71 8.19 -24.05
CA ASP A 174 -33.05 8.25 -24.63
C ASP A 174 -33.70 9.65 -24.50
N LYS A 175 -32.99 10.65 -23.95
CA LYS A 175 -33.47 12.03 -23.72
C LYS A 175 -34.79 12.10 -22.94
N ARG A 176 -35.01 11.14 -22.03
CA ARG A 176 -36.22 11.06 -21.20
C ARG A 176 -35.89 11.33 -19.74
N PRO A 177 -36.82 11.87 -18.93
CA PRO A 177 -36.65 11.97 -17.48
C PRO A 177 -36.56 10.57 -16.84
N ILE A 178 -36.07 10.54 -15.60
CA ILE A 178 -35.90 9.32 -14.79
C ILE A 178 -36.81 9.27 -13.56
#